data_AF-R7S8P6-F1
#
_entry.id   AF-R7S8P6-F1
#
_cell.length_a   1.000
_cell.length_b   1.000
_cell.length_c   1.000
_cell.angle_alpha   90.00
_cell.angle_beta   90.00
_cell.angle_gamma   90.00
#
_symmetry.space_group_name_H-M   'P 1'
#
loop_
_entity.id
_entity.type
_entity.pdbx_description
1 polymer ?
#
loop_
_entity_poly.entity_id
_entity_poly.type
_entity_poly.pdbx_seq_one_letter_code
_entity_poly.pdbx_strand_id
1 'polypeptide(L)' 'YRLCGLIYFGKFHFTCRVVDRHGDVWFHDGMKTGTNLVPEGNVLSLDSSLLQKAGKRRVSVLVYTRM' A
#
# COMPACT_ATOMS: atom_id res chain seq x y z
N TYR A 1 16.12 5.00 6.44
CA TYR A 1 14.64 4.95 6.50
C TYR A 1 14.16 3.85 5.57
N ARG A 2 13.11 3.13 5.97
CA ARG A 2 12.50 2.06 5.16
C ARG A 2 11.03 2.37 4.91
N LEU A 3 10.57 2.20 3.67
CA LEU A 3 9.16 2.32 3.32
C LEU A 3 8.38 1.21 4.03
N CYS A 4 7.34 1.58 4.78
CA CYS A 4 6.50 0.63 5.51
C CYS A 4 5.00 0.78 5.20
N GLY A 5 4.61 1.86 4.51
CA GLY A 5 3.22 2.09 4.18
C GLY A 5 3.01 3.09 3.05
N LEU A 6 1.95 2.85 2.28
CA LEU A 6 1.47 3.74 1.22
C LEU A 6 -0.02 3.97 1.45
N ILE A 7 -0.46 5.22 1.50
CA ILE A 7 -1.88 5.57 1.63
C ILE A 7 -2.33 6.24 0.34
N TYR A 8 -3.47 5.78 -0.18
CA TYR A 8 -4.03 6.21 -1.47
C TYR A 8 -5.33 6.96 -1.26
N PHE A 9 -5.48 8.08 -1.96
CA PHE A 9 -6.70 8.87 -2.01
C PHE A 9 -7.12 9.15 -3.46
N GLY A 10 -8.38 9.51 -3.66
CA GLY A 10 -8.91 9.86 -4.99
C GLY A 10 -10.42 9.67 -5.17
N LYS A 11 -11.13 9.24 -4.12
CA LYS A 11 -12.60 9.16 -4.05
C LYS A 11 -13.07 9.39 -2.60
N PHE A 12 -13.99 8.56 -2.11
CA PHE A 12 -14.71 8.73 -0.85
C PHE A 12 -13.99 8.14 0.37
N HIS A 13 -13.02 7.24 0.18
CA HIS A 13 -12.27 6.63 1.27
C HIS A 13 -10.81 6.35 0.89
N PHE A 14 -9.97 6.33 1.92
CA PHE A 14 -8.57 5.94 1.81
C PHE A 14 -8.44 4.42 1.71
N THR A 15 -7.45 3.98 0.93
CA THR A 15 -6.98 2.59 0.93
C THR A 15 -5.48 2.62 1.21
N CYS A 16 -4.89 1.51 1.65
CA CYS A 16 -3.45 1.48 1.91
C CYS A 16 -2.78 0.19 1.43
N ARG A 17 -1.46 0.28 1.33
CA ARG A 17 -0.56 -0.86 1.32
C ARG A 17 0.36 -0.78 2.51
N VAL A 18 0.64 -1.92 3.12
CA VAL A 18 1.65 -2.08 4.17
C VAL A 18 2.82 -2.82 3.57
N VAL A 19 4.05 -2.42 3.94
CA VAL A 19 5.30 -3.08 3.54
C VAL A 19 6.03 -3.52 4.80
N ASP A 20 6.36 -4.80 4.91
CA ASP A 20 7.05 -5.31 6.10
C ASP A 20 8.58 -5.24 6.00
N ARG A 21 9.21 -5.89 6.98
CA ARG A 21 10.66 -6.07 7.09
C ARG A 21 11.27 -7.01 6.04
N HIS A 22 10.48 -7.77 5.28
CA HIS A 22 10.95 -8.58 4.15
C HIS A 22 10.68 -7.90 2.80
N GLY A 23 9.92 -6.80 2.81
CA GLY A 23 9.54 -6.07 1.60
C GLY A 23 8.25 -6.60 1.00
N ASP A 24 7.59 -7.52 1.68
CA ASP A 24 6.30 -8.05 1.26
C ASP A 24 5.23 -6.97 1.40
N VAL A 25 4.31 -6.95 0.46
CA VAL A 25 3.31 -5.90 0.26
C VAL A 25 1.92 -6.50 0.43
N TRP A 26 1.13 -5.87 1.29
CA TRP A 26 -0.28 -6.22 1.48
C TRP A 26 -1.18 -5.03 1.26
N PHE A 27 -2.27 -5.24 0.53
CA PHE A 27 -3.29 -4.25 0.26
C PHE A 27 -4.46 -4.32 1.26
N HIS A 28 -4.99 -3.14 1.58
CA HIS A 28 -6.14 -2.97 2.46
C HIS A 28 -7.06 -1.87 1.89
N ASP A 29 -8.28 -2.25 1.48
CA ASP A 29 -9.29 -1.30 1.00
C ASP A 29 -10.08 -0.69 2.18
N GLY A 30 -10.14 -1.37 3.32
CA GLY A 30 -10.91 -0.98 4.51
C GLY A 30 -12.41 -1.20 4.36
N MET A 31 -13.00 -0.82 3.23
CA MET A 31 -14.41 -1.08 2.94
C MET A 31 -14.63 -2.48 2.38
N LYS A 32 -13.86 -2.87 1.35
CA LYS A 32 -14.02 -4.18 0.70
C LYS A 32 -13.32 -5.32 1.42
N THR A 33 -12.15 -5.04 2.00
CA THR A 33 -11.34 -6.06 2.66
C THR A 33 -11.75 -6.29 4.11
N GLY A 34 -12.57 -5.42 4.70
CA GLY A 34 -12.89 -5.45 6.12
C GLY A 34 -11.60 -5.31 6.94
N THR A 35 -11.33 -6.30 7.80
CA THR A 35 -10.10 -6.40 8.60
C THR A 35 -8.98 -7.18 7.93
N ASN A 36 -9.19 -7.69 6.72
CA ASN A 36 -8.24 -8.57 6.04
C ASN A 36 -7.23 -7.80 5.20
N LEU A 37 -6.04 -8.36 5.10
CA LEU A 37 -4.95 -7.91 4.24
C LEU A 37 -4.82 -8.85 3.05
N VAL A 38 -4.70 -8.29 1.84
CA VAL A 38 -4.55 -9.07 0.60
C VAL A 38 -3.09 -9.05 0.18
N PRO A 39 -2.39 -10.20 0.10
CA PRO A 39 -1.00 -10.25 -0.34
C PRO A 39 -0.89 -9.89 -1.83
N GLU A 40 0.06 -9.03 -2.19
CA GLU A 40 0.30 -8.59 -3.57
C GLU A 40 1.71 -8.87 -4.09
N GLY A 41 2.61 -9.38 -3.25
CA GLY A 41 3.96 -9.77 -3.63
C GLY A 41 5.02 -8.95 -2.90
N ASN A 42 6.17 -8.73 -3.53
CA ASN A 42 7.30 -8.03 -2.92
C ASN A 42 7.56 -6.69 -3.62
N VAL A 43 7.92 -5.67 -2.85
CA VAL A 43 8.13 -4.30 -3.34
C VAL A 43 9.20 -4.20 -4.43
N LEU A 44 10.14 -5.15 -4.47
CA LEU A 44 11.19 -5.20 -5.48
C LEU A 44 10.73 -5.80 -6.82
N SER A 45 9.69 -6.62 -6.82
CA SER A 45 9.16 -7.28 -8.02
C SER A 45 7.84 -6.68 -8.52
N LEU A 46 7.16 -5.91 -7.67
CA LEU A 46 5.92 -5.23 -8.02
C LEU A 46 6.12 -4.14 -9.07
N ASP A 47 5.18 -4.07 -10.01
CA ASP A 47 5.14 -3.00 -10.98
C ASP A 47 5.00 -1.64 -10.27
N SER A 48 5.88 -0.70 -10.60
CA SER A 48 5.89 0.64 -9.99
C SER A 48 4.55 1.39 -10.11
N SER A 49 3.75 1.08 -11.12
CA SER A 49 2.41 1.66 -11.32
C SER A 49 1.42 1.18 -10.25
N LEU A 50 1.55 -0.06 -9.77
CA LEU A 50 0.77 -0.58 -8.64
C LEU A 50 1.15 0.14 -7.35
N LEU A 51 2.43 0.49 -7.15
CA LEU A 51 2.83 1.26 -5.98
C LEU A 51 2.32 2.72 -6.03
N GLN A 52 2.24 3.32 -7.22
CA GLN A 52 1.76 4.69 -7.40
C GLN A 52 0.23 4.81 -7.35
N LYS A 53 -0.50 3.73 -7.65
CA LYS A 53 -1.97 3.76 -7.77
C LYS A 53 -2.64 2.53 -7.16
N ALA A 54 -3.81 2.75 -6.58
CA ALA A 54 -4.76 1.71 -6.19
C ALA A 54 -6.05 1.89 -7.01
N GLY A 55 -6.09 1.28 -8.20
CA GLY A 55 -7.15 1.52 -9.19
C GLY A 55 -7.16 2.97 -9.66
N LYS A 56 -8.24 3.71 -9.37
CA LYS A 56 -8.36 5.15 -9.71
C LYS A 56 -7.77 6.08 -8.63
N ARG A 57 -7.27 5.54 -7.51
CA ARG A 57 -6.68 6.32 -6.41
C ARG A 57 -5.17 6.47 -6.63
N ARG A 58 -4.61 7.62 -6.27
CA ARG A 58 -3.17 7.89 -6.35
C ARG A 58 -2.58 7.89 -4.95
N VAL A 59 -1.31 7.54 -4.84
CA VAL A 59 -0.58 7.63 -3.58
C VAL A 59 -0.60 9.09 -3.10
N SER A 60 -0.88 9.29 -1.82
CA SER A 60 -0.99 10.60 -1.20
C SER A 60 -0.06 10.74 0.00
N VAL A 61 0.22 9.63 0.69
CA VAL A 61 1.17 9.59 1.80
C VAL A 61 2.06 8.38 1.66
N LEU A 62 3.35 8.58 1.89
CA LEU A 62 4.35 7.52 2.08
C LEU A 62 4.79 7.54 3.54
N VAL A 63 4.76 6.38 4.18
CA VAL A 63 5.17 6.23 5.57
C VAL A 63 6.52 5.52 5.60
N TYR A 64 7.48 6.16 6.26
CA TYR A 64 8.82 5.63 6.45
C TYR A 64 9.14 5.51 7.93
N THR A 65 9.79 4.42 8.31
CA THR A 65 10.34 4.26 9.66
C THR A 65 11.86 4.33 9.64
N ARG A 66 12.44 4.79 10.76
CA ARG A 66 13.85 4.61 11.05
C ARG A 66 13.96 3.39 11.96
N MET A 67 14.60 2.34 11.45
CA MET A 67 15.01 1.19 12.26
C MET A 67 16.31 1.51 12.97
#